data_AF-N6VNV7-F1
#
_entry.id   AF-N6VNV7-F1
#
_cell.length_a   1.000
_cell.length_b   1.000
_cell.length_c   1.000
_cell.angle_alpha   90.00
_cell.angle_beta   90.00
_cell.angle_gamma   90.00
#
_symmetry.space_group_name_H-M   'P 1'
#
loop_
_entity.id
_entity.type
_entity.pdbx_description
1 polymer ?
#
loop_
_entity_poly.entity_id
_entity_poly.type
_entity_poly.pdbx_seq_one_letter_code
_entity_poly.pdbx_strand_id
1 'polypeptide(L)'
;MLWKRTGKVQKNAVVVASHLTIDGNGYGQGMRVVDGGRVVLIRPNYTNIYNGMAITKGTVHMEGGEINFKGEYAVYLNQGHALLNGVIMNYTGNNPDSTFLTVYGAGNAKNLAEIRGRGIRINGNEKGATG
;
A
#
# COMPACT_ATOMS: atom_id res chain seq x y z
N MET A 1 -35.03 28.96 16.22
CA MET A 1 -34.68 28.56 14.84
C MET A 1 -33.51 27.59 14.93
N LEU A 2 -33.75 26.28 14.75
CA LEU A 2 -32.73 25.22 14.87
C LEU A 2 -32.17 24.90 13.48
N TRP A 3 -30.94 25.33 13.19
CA TRP A 3 -30.25 24.90 11.97
C TRP A 3 -29.68 23.49 12.18
N LYS A 4 -30.20 22.51 11.44
CA LYS A 4 -29.64 21.15 11.39
C LYS A 4 -28.24 21.21 10.78
N ARG A 5 -27.21 20.84 11.54
CA ARG A 5 -25.93 20.41 10.96
C ARG A 5 -26.20 19.10 10.22
N THR A 6 -26.42 19.16 8.91
CA THR A 6 -26.28 17.97 8.06
C THR A 6 -24.79 17.65 7.97
N GLY A 7 -24.28 16.97 9.00
CA GLY A 7 -23.01 16.27 8.87
C GLY A 7 -23.18 15.25 7.77
N LYS A 8 -22.46 15.40 6.65
CA LYS A 8 -22.31 14.31 5.68
C LYS A 8 -21.79 13.12 6.47
N VAL A 9 -22.59 12.06 6.58
CA VAL A 9 -22.07 10.77 7.04
C VAL A 9 -21.09 10.34 5.95
N GLN A 10 -19.78 10.49 6.21
CA GLN A 10 -18.75 9.89 5.37
C GLN A 10 -18.93 8.38 5.47
N LYS A 11 -19.66 7.79 4.51
CA LYS A 11 -19.70 6.35 4.31
C LYS A 11 -18.37 5.98 3.66
N ASN A 12 -17.35 5.77 4.47
CA ASN A 12 -16.09 5.27 3.96
C ASN A 12 -16.31 3.84 3.47
N ALA A 13 -15.96 3.54 2.23
CA ALA A 13 -15.95 2.18 1.73
C ALA A 13 -14.97 1.36 2.58
N VAL A 14 -15.43 0.22 3.09
CA VAL A 14 -14.62 -0.70 3.89
C VAL A 14 -14.52 -2.02 3.14
N VAL A 15 -13.29 -2.46 2.88
CA VAL A 15 -13.01 -3.81 2.40
C VAL A 15 -12.29 -4.56 3.50
N VAL A 16 -12.78 -5.74 3.85
CA VAL A 16 -12.09 -6.69 4.73
C VAL A 16 -11.96 -7.99 3.97
N ALA A 17 -10.75 -8.48 3.82
CA ALA A 17 -10.52 -9.71 3.09
C ALA A 17 -9.35 -10.50 3.66
N SER A 18 -9.45 -11.82 3.57
CA SER A 18 -8.51 -12.78 4.16
C SER A 18 -8.19 -13.86 3.14
N HIS A 19 -6.92 -14.28 3.08
CA HIS A 19 -6.45 -15.40 2.25
C HIS A 19 -6.83 -15.30 0.76
N LEU A 20 -6.71 -14.13 0.17
CA LEU A 20 -7.01 -13.90 -1.24
C LEU A 20 -5.74 -13.75 -2.08
N THR A 21 -5.88 -13.97 -3.39
CA THR A 21 -4.84 -13.67 -4.38
C THR A 21 -5.21 -12.45 -5.20
N ILE A 22 -4.26 -11.54 -5.38
CA ILE A 22 -4.33 -10.42 -6.33
C ILE A 22 -3.31 -10.69 -7.43
N ASP A 23 -3.80 -11.07 -8.60
CA ASP A 23 -2.97 -11.31 -9.79
C ASP A 23 -3.05 -10.11 -10.74
N GLY A 24 -1.92 -9.46 -10.99
CA GLY A 24 -1.85 -8.32 -11.90
C GLY A 24 -1.53 -8.67 -13.35
N ASN A 25 -1.38 -9.96 -13.69
CA ASN A 25 -0.99 -10.44 -15.01
C ASN A 25 0.27 -9.75 -15.59
N GLY A 26 1.16 -9.29 -14.73
CA GLY A 26 2.41 -8.64 -15.04
C GLY A 26 2.30 -7.13 -15.29
N TYR A 27 1.12 -6.52 -15.26
CA TYR A 27 0.95 -5.11 -15.63
C TYR A 27 0.07 -4.33 -14.66
N GLY A 28 -0.75 -5.02 -13.87
CA GLY A 28 -1.74 -4.41 -12.99
C GLY A 28 -1.13 -3.73 -11.76
N GLN A 29 -1.81 -2.66 -11.32
CA GLN A 29 -1.74 -2.17 -9.95
C GLN A 29 -2.52 -3.16 -9.06
N GLY A 30 -1.89 -3.65 -7.98
CA GLY A 30 -2.53 -4.58 -7.07
C GLY A 30 -3.76 -3.99 -6.37
N MET A 31 -3.61 -2.84 -5.72
CA MET A 31 -4.72 -2.15 -5.06
C MET A 31 -4.57 -0.64 -5.09
N ARG A 32 -5.69 0.09 -5.21
CA ARG A 32 -5.77 1.55 -5.06
C ARG A 32 -6.82 1.94 -4.02
N VAL A 33 -6.41 2.68 -2.99
CA VAL A 33 -7.29 3.14 -1.89
C VAL A 33 -7.27 4.67 -1.85
N VAL A 34 -8.44 5.30 -1.99
CA VAL A 34 -8.57 6.75 -2.15
C VAL A 34 -9.62 7.35 -1.21
N ASP A 35 -9.50 8.65 -0.96
CA ASP A 35 -10.57 9.51 -0.41
C ASP A 35 -11.26 8.97 0.85
N GLY A 36 -10.46 8.54 1.84
CA GLY A 36 -10.93 8.03 3.12
C GLY A 36 -11.33 6.56 3.12
N GLY A 37 -11.21 5.86 1.99
CA GLY A 37 -11.40 4.41 1.89
C GLY A 37 -10.53 3.64 2.88
N ARG A 38 -11.06 2.53 3.39
CA ARG A 38 -10.40 1.70 4.40
C ARG A 38 -10.32 0.26 3.96
N VAL A 39 -9.15 -0.33 4.07
CA VAL A 39 -8.94 -1.74 3.71
C VAL A 39 -8.21 -2.46 4.84
N VAL A 40 -8.71 -3.64 5.20
CA VAL A 40 -8.04 -4.60 6.07
C VAL A 40 -7.77 -5.87 5.26
N LEU A 41 -6.51 -6.27 5.16
CA LEU A 41 -6.05 -7.48 4.47
C LEU A 41 -5.38 -8.42 5.47
N ILE A 42 -5.79 -9.68 5.47
CA ILE A 42 -5.19 -10.72 6.31
C ILE A 42 -4.58 -11.78 5.40
N ARG A 43 -3.25 -11.87 5.41
CA ARG A 43 -2.45 -12.82 4.62
C ARG A 43 -2.84 -12.86 3.13
N PRO A 44 -2.93 -11.71 2.42
CA PRO A 44 -3.12 -11.73 0.98
C PRO A 44 -1.84 -12.22 0.29
N ASN A 45 -1.98 -12.69 -0.95
CA ASN A 45 -0.88 -12.95 -1.86
C ASN A 45 -1.03 -12.06 -3.10
N TYR A 46 -0.20 -11.01 -3.21
CA TYR A 46 -0.09 -10.28 -4.46
C TYR A 46 0.95 -10.98 -5.33
N THR A 47 0.55 -11.41 -6.52
CA THR A 47 1.40 -12.13 -7.47
C THR A 47 1.34 -11.46 -8.82
N ASN A 48 2.47 -11.48 -9.54
CA ASN A 48 2.57 -10.99 -10.90
C ASN A 48 1.96 -9.58 -11.08
N ILE A 49 2.13 -8.68 -10.12
CA ILE A 49 1.68 -7.29 -10.22
C ILE A 49 2.83 -6.41 -10.70
N TYR A 50 2.50 -5.29 -11.37
CA TYR A 50 3.50 -4.26 -11.64
C TYR A 50 3.77 -3.47 -10.36
N ASN A 51 2.78 -2.73 -9.86
CA ASN A 51 2.85 -1.99 -8.60
C ASN A 51 1.97 -2.65 -7.52
N GLY A 52 2.37 -2.58 -6.25
CA GLY A 52 1.63 -3.17 -5.14
C GLY A 52 0.38 -2.40 -4.75
N MET A 53 0.48 -1.54 -3.74
CA MET A 53 -0.64 -0.75 -3.23
C MET A 53 -0.37 0.74 -3.40
N ALA A 54 -1.34 1.47 -3.93
CA ALA A 54 -1.33 2.93 -4.01
C ALA A 54 -2.42 3.50 -3.07
N ILE A 55 -2.01 4.29 -2.09
CA ILE A 55 -2.88 4.84 -1.05
C ILE A 55 -2.82 6.35 -1.12
N THR A 56 -3.97 6.99 -1.37
CA THR A 56 -4.09 8.45 -1.42
C THR A 56 -5.20 8.93 -0.50
N LYS A 57 -4.86 9.54 0.63
CA LYS A 57 -5.82 9.91 1.69
C LYS A 57 -6.65 8.72 2.21
N GLY A 58 -6.11 7.51 2.10
CA GLY A 58 -6.76 6.26 2.49
C GLY A 58 -6.19 5.66 3.78
N THR A 59 -6.73 4.51 4.19
CA THR A 59 -6.17 3.71 5.30
C THR A 59 -6.09 2.24 4.92
N VAL A 60 -4.92 1.64 5.08
CA VAL A 60 -4.70 0.21 4.85
C VAL A 60 -4.09 -0.42 6.09
N HIS A 61 -4.63 -1.57 6.49
CA HIS A 61 -4.04 -2.45 7.49
C HIS A 61 -3.81 -3.82 6.86
N MET A 62 -2.56 -4.29 6.86
CA MET A 62 -2.18 -5.60 6.35
C MET A 62 -1.50 -6.42 7.45
N GLU A 63 -2.06 -7.60 7.72
CA GLU A 63 -1.55 -8.58 8.68
C GLU A 63 -1.07 -9.83 7.94
N GLY A 64 0.24 -10.03 7.91
CA GLY A 64 0.92 -11.09 7.17
C GLY A 64 0.83 -10.93 5.65
N GLY A 65 1.13 -12.01 4.94
CA GLY A 65 1.01 -12.07 3.49
C GLY A 65 2.18 -11.45 2.74
N GLU A 66 2.08 -11.49 1.41
CA GLU A 66 3.20 -11.23 0.51
C GLU A 66 2.82 -10.26 -0.60
N ILE A 67 3.77 -9.38 -0.92
CA ILE A 67 3.68 -8.46 -2.05
C ILE A 67 4.81 -8.76 -3.03
N ASN A 68 4.50 -9.47 -4.13
CA ASN A 68 5.44 -9.75 -5.21
C ASN A 68 5.24 -8.75 -6.35
N PHE A 69 6.13 -7.77 -6.48
CA PHE A 69 5.99 -6.66 -7.43
C PHE A 69 7.26 -6.50 -8.28
N LYS A 70 7.11 -5.95 -9.49
CA LYS A 70 8.25 -5.73 -10.42
C LYS A 70 8.40 -4.29 -10.91
N GLY A 71 7.41 -3.44 -10.63
CA GLY A 71 7.34 -2.06 -11.05
C GLY A 71 8.06 -1.11 -10.10
N GLU A 72 7.46 0.06 -9.93
CA GLU A 72 8.07 1.20 -9.25
C GLU A 72 7.98 1.09 -7.73
N TYR A 73 6.90 0.51 -7.20
CA TYR A 73 6.69 0.43 -5.75
C TYR A 73 5.87 -0.76 -5.27
N ALA A 74 6.19 -1.27 -4.08
CA ALA A 74 5.33 -2.19 -3.34
C ALA A 74 4.21 -1.45 -2.60
N VAL A 75 4.53 -0.36 -1.91
CA VAL A 75 3.55 0.50 -1.24
C VAL A 75 3.88 1.96 -1.51
N TYR A 76 2.95 2.65 -2.16
CA TYR A 76 2.99 4.09 -2.36
C TYR A 76 1.92 4.76 -1.49
N LEU A 77 2.33 5.72 -0.67
CA LEU A 77 1.44 6.48 0.21
C LEU A 77 1.57 7.97 -0.06
N ASN A 78 0.47 8.60 -0.47
CA ASN A 78 0.32 10.03 -0.61
C ASN A 78 -0.82 10.52 0.29
N GLN A 79 -0.48 10.87 1.53
CA GLN A 79 -1.42 11.14 2.63
C GLN A 79 -2.23 9.89 3.06
N GLY A 80 -2.56 9.78 4.34
CA GLY A 80 -3.26 8.64 4.94
C GLY A 80 -2.35 7.76 5.80
N HIS A 81 -2.81 6.54 6.08
CA HIS A 81 -2.11 5.63 7.00
C HIS A 81 -1.99 4.23 6.42
N ALA A 82 -0.81 3.61 6.54
CA ALA A 82 -0.62 2.19 6.31
C ALA A 82 -0.05 1.52 7.56
N LEU A 83 -0.66 0.42 8.00
CA LEU A 83 -0.14 -0.44 9.05
C LEU A 83 0.22 -1.81 8.44
N LEU A 84 1.48 -2.18 8.48
CA LEU A 84 2.02 -3.40 7.86
C LEU A 84 2.68 -4.29 8.92
N ASN A 85 2.04 -5.39 9.29
CA ASN A 85 2.56 -6.32 10.30
C ASN A 85 2.86 -7.68 9.66
N GLY A 86 4.08 -8.20 9.83
CA GLY A 86 4.48 -9.51 9.30
C GLY A 86 4.45 -9.60 7.76
N VAL A 87 4.52 -8.48 7.06
CA VAL A 87 4.41 -8.41 5.59
C VAL A 87 5.75 -8.71 4.94
N ILE A 88 5.74 -9.56 3.92
CA ILE A 88 6.90 -9.84 3.07
C ILE A 88 6.73 -9.08 1.75
N MET A 89 7.76 -8.38 1.31
CA MET A 89 7.79 -7.71 0.01
C MET A 89 8.95 -8.24 -0.81
N ASN A 90 8.65 -8.73 -2.00
CA ASN A 90 9.61 -9.32 -2.92
C ASN A 90 9.64 -8.48 -4.20
N TYR A 91 10.81 -7.94 -4.52
CA TYR A 91 11.04 -7.29 -5.79
C TYR A 91 11.48 -8.31 -6.83
N THR A 92 10.75 -8.42 -7.93
CA THR A 92 11.05 -9.36 -9.03
C THR A 92 11.38 -8.67 -10.35
N GLY A 93 11.48 -7.34 -10.34
CA GLY A 93 11.83 -6.54 -11.51
C GLY A 93 13.33 -6.30 -11.67
N ASN A 94 13.66 -5.40 -12.59
CA ASN A 94 15.02 -5.01 -12.97
C ASN A 94 15.27 -3.48 -12.96
N ASN A 95 14.32 -2.69 -12.48
CA ASN A 95 14.42 -1.25 -12.32
C ASN A 95 15.22 -0.91 -11.02
N PRO A 96 16.41 -0.31 -11.13
CA PRO A 96 17.21 0.08 -9.96
C PRO A 96 16.55 1.18 -9.12
N ASP A 97 15.63 1.96 -9.69
CA ASP A 97 14.95 3.06 -8.99
C ASP A 97 13.67 2.61 -8.28
N SER A 98 13.39 1.29 -8.27
CA SER A 98 12.23 0.73 -7.58
C SER A 98 12.36 0.89 -6.06
N THR A 99 11.23 1.09 -5.40
CA THR A 99 11.18 1.29 -3.95
C THR A 99 10.20 0.33 -3.29
N PHE A 100 10.46 -0.07 -2.05
CA PHE A 100 9.49 -0.90 -1.31
C PHE A 100 8.41 -0.03 -0.67
N LEU A 101 8.82 1.07 -0.03
CA LEU A 101 7.92 1.99 0.65
C LEU A 101 8.21 3.41 0.14
N THR A 102 7.25 3.98 -0.58
CA THR A 102 7.28 5.39 -1.00
C THR A 102 6.29 6.17 -0.14
N VAL A 103 6.76 7.23 0.52
CA VAL A 103 5.91 8.15 1.30
C VAL A 103 6.07 9.55 0.74
N TYR A 104 4.98 10.09 0.20
CA TYR A 104 4.91 11.45 -0.30
C TYR A 104 4.32 12.38 0.77
N GLY A 105 5.13 13.30 1.29
CA GLY A 105 4.70 14.36 2.18
C GLY A 105 4.25 15.59 1.39
N ALA A 106 3.03 16.07 1.63
CA ALA A 106 2.60 17.35 1.05
C ALA A 106 3.33 18.52 1.75
N GLY A 107 3.85 19.46 0.97
CA GLY A 107 4.75 20.55 1.40
C GLY A 107 4.21 21.58 2.40
N ASN A 108 3.07 21.34 3.06
CA ASN A 108 2.46 22.27 4.02
C ASN A 108 2.26 21.59 5.40
N ALA A 109 3.27 21.72 6.26
CA ALA A 109 3.33 21.67 7.73
C ALA A 109 2.66 20.53 8.54
N LYS A 110 1.81 19.66 7.97
CA LYS A 110 1.40 18.41 8.61
C LYS A 110 1.60 17.28 7.62
N ASN A 111 2.62 16.46 7.85
CA ASN A 111 2.72 15.21 7.13
C ASN A 111 1.52 14.34 7.52
N LEU A 112 0.57 14.20 6.61
CA LEU A 112 -0.62 13.37 6.79
C LEU A 112 -0.37 11.93 6.36
N ALA A 113 0.85 11.60 5.89
CA ALA A 113 1.22 10.28 5.42
C ALA A 113 2.06 9.56 6.49
N GLU A 114 1.61 8.39 6.90
CA GLU A 114 2.33 7.56 7.86
C GLU A 114 2.27 6.08 7.48
N ILE A 115 3.44 5.43 7.44
CA ILE A 115 3.55 3.97 7.38
C ILE A 115 4.14 3.49 8.71
N ARG A 116 3.41 2.60 9.39
CA ARG A 116 3.89 1.87 10.57
C ARG A 116 3.99 0.40 10.24
N GLY A 117 4.93 -0.30 10.87
CA GLY A 117 4.95 -1.74 10.75
C GLY A 117 5.86 -2.45 11.72
N ARG A 118 5.60 -3.75 11.89
CA ARG A 118 6.40 -4.68 12.71
C ARG A 118 6.65 -5.95 11.91
N GLY A 119 7.88 -6.43 11.90
CA GLY A 119 8.23 -7.69 11.21
C GLY A 119 8.09 -7.62 9.70
N ILE A 120 8.34 -6.46 9.09
CA ILE A 120 8.40 -6.31 7.64
C ILE A 120 9.69 -6.98 7.13
N ARG A 121 9.56 -7.85 6.13
CA ARG A 121 10.69 -8.43 5.40
C ARG A 121 10.72 -7.86 3.98
N ILE A 122 11.88 -7.38 3.56
CA ILE A 122 12.13 -6.83 2.22
C ILE A 122 13.19 -7.68 1.55
N ASN A 123 12.86 -8.25 0.39
CA ASN A 123 13.76 -9.02 -0.44
C ASN A 123 13.94 -8.28 -1.78
N GLY A 124 15.04 -7.55 -1.91
CA GLY A 124 15.45 -6.90 -3.15
C GLY A 124 16.24 -7.84 -4.05
N ASN A 125 16.13 -7.64 -5.36
CA ASN A 125 17.06 -8.24 -6.31
C ASN A 125 18.40 -7.52 -6.18
N GLU A 126 19.36 -8.16 -5.51
CA GLU A 126 20.74 -7.70 -5.51
C GLU A 126 21.28 -7.80 -6.94
N LYS A 127 21.32 -6.67 -7.67
CA LYS A 127 22.23 -6.56 -8.80
C LYS A 127 23.60 -6.34 -8.17
N GLY A 128 24.32 -7.43 -7.90
CA GLY A 128 25.70 -7.37 -7.45
C GLY A 128 26.45 -6.37 -8.32
N ALA A 129 27.04 -5.36 -7.68
CA ALA A 129 27.89 -4.41 -8.37
C ALA A 129 29.05 -5.22 -8.98
N THR A 130 28.97 -5.49 -10.28
CA THR A 130 30.13 -5.97 -11.03
C THR A 130 31.08 -4.78 -11.11
N GLY A 131 32.09 -4.80 -10.24
CA GLY A 131 33.21 -3.86 -10.23
C GLY A 131 34.15 -4.05 -11.41
#